data_AF-A0A960WMN6-F1
#
_entry.id   AF-A0A960WMN6-F1
#
_cell.length_a   1.000
_cell.length_b   1.000
_cell.length_c   1.000
_cell.angle_alpha   90.00
_cell.angle_beta   90.00
_cell.angle_gamma   90.00
#
_symmetry.space_group_name_H-M   'P 1'
#
loop_
_entity.id
_entity.type
_entity.pdbx_description
1 polymer ?
#
loop_
_entity_poly.entity_id
_entity_poly.type
_entity_poly.pdbx_seq_one_letter_code
_entity_poly.pdbx_strand_id
1 'polypeptide(L)'
;MYKSLILFLISVLFPVSFLTAAAAEGKIKWPEVRGAGGYIAELKNTSTGEITRTELSIPEYQVSVPDGDYLFRVGVYNRFGKNPRFSNWTELKVRVSREPSVNSAPQQVSASDQKFALDLQGKNFLPDTAAFLVNKDSRYELQTESAQNGELKVSYSGNLPAGQYDLLLINPLQKTTRVPQFITIADKPAVSRLSILWRSSVLPGWGQYYAGNFWRAVTTATLFTAAAGYYVYSEINYNEKENTYLGLTGNVNDAAFRRIFLNARDEYAAAGTTQNSAFYILITVYALNLLDAAFLNGPYLPLAEEFALQPDFNFRNGETTVMAVYKF
;
A
#
# COMPACT_ATOMS: atom_id res chain seq x y z
N MET A 1 -17.24 -16.88 87.84
CA MET A 1 -16.52 -15.76 87.19
C MET A 1 -15.86 -16.31 85.93
N TYR A 2 -15.96 -15.62 84.79
CA TYR A 2 -15.62 -16.01 83.41
C TYR A 2 -16.78 -16.50 82.52
N LYS A 3 -16.72 -16.01 81.28
CA LYS A 3 -17.61 -16.20 80.11
C LYS A 3 -18.69 -15.14 79.91
N SER A 4 -18.22 -13.91 79.73
CA SER A 4 -18.80 -12.97 78.77
C SER A 4 -17.67 -12.45 77.89
N LEU A 5 -18.04 -12.01 76.68
CA LEU A 5 -17.18 -11.42 75.65
C LEU A 5 -16.42 -12.41 74.75
N ILE A 6 -16.98 -12.71 73.58
CA ILE A 6 -16.37 -12.58 72.24
C ILE A 6 -17.49 -12.93 71.24
N LEU A 7 -18.15 -11.89 70.73
CA LEU A 7 -18.99 -11.94 69.53
C LEU A 7 -18.86 -10.57 68.87
N PHE A 8 -17.68 -10.35 68.29
CA PHE A 8 -17.34 -9.13 67.56
C PHE A 8 -17.82 -9.31 66.12
N LEU A 9 -18.98 -8.72 65.85
CA LEU A 9 -19.65 -8.63 64.56
C LEU A 9 -18.81 -7.75 63.61
N ILE A 10 -18.00 -8.37 62.76
CA ILE A 10 -17.35 -7.68 61.63
C ILE A 10 -18.34 -7.68 60.47
N SER A 11 -19.23 -6.68 60.45
CA SER A 11 -20.04 -6.35 59.26
C SER A 11 -19.19 -5.52 58.31
N VAL A 12 -18.55 -6.19 57.35
CA VAL A 12 -17.88 -5.52 56.22
C VAL A 12 -18.97 -4.94 55.30
N LEU A 13 -19.23 -3.64 55.44
CA LEU A 13 -19.95 -2.83 54.46
C LEU A 13 -19.07 -2.69 53.22
N PHE A 14 -19.18 -3.63 52.28
CA PHE A 14 -18.75 -3.42 50.90
C PHE A 14 -19.79 -2.52 50.23
N PRO A 15 -19.47 -1.27 49.82
CA PRO A 15 -20.34 -0.54 48.93
C PRO A 15 -20.41 -1.29 47.61
N VAL A 16 -21.54 -1.96 47.37
CA VAL A 16 -21.88 -2.52 46.05
C VAL A 16 -22.05 -1.32 45.12
N SER A 17 -20.97 -0.95 44.45
CA SER A 17 -21.00 0.03 43.38
C SER A 17 -21.71 -0.62 42.22
N PHE A 18 -23.00 -0.33 42.05
CA PHE A 18 -23.71 -0.70 40.83
C PHE A 18 -23.03 0.03 39.67
N LEU A 19 -22.32 -0.72 38.83
CA LEU A 19 -21.81 -0.22 37.55
C LEU A 19 -23.01 0.17 36.69
N THR A 20 -23.30 1.47 36.63
CA THR A 20 -24.25 2.02 35.67
C THR A 20 -23.67 1.86 34.27
N ALA A 21 -24.24 0.95 33.49
CA ALA A 21 -23.90 0.82 32.07
C ALA A 21 -24.25 2.12 31.34
N ALA A 22 -23.33 2.63 30.51
CA ALA A 22 -23.57 3.82 29.71
C ALA A 22 -24.76 3.57 28.76
N ALA A 23 -25.77 4.44 28.81
CA ALA A 23 -26.93 4.39 27.92
C ALA A 23 -26.62 5.10 26.60
N ALA A 24 -27.04 4.51 25.49
CA ALA A 24 -27.10 5.16 24.19
C ALA A 24 -28.45 5.88 24.07
N GLU A 25 -28.41 7.15 23.65
CA GLU A 25 -29.58 7.98 23.43
C GLU A 25 -29.89 8.11 21.94
N GLY A 26 -31.17 8.10 21.57
CA GLY A 26 -31.59 8.23 20.19
C GLY A 26 -33.08 8.53 20.02
N LYS A 27 -33.48 8.75 18.76
CA LYS A 27 -34.88 9.02 18.38
C LYS A 27 -35.32 8.03 17.32
N ILE A 28 -36.42 7.33 17.57
CA ILE A 28 -37.08 6.47 16.59
C ILE A 28 -38.34 7.19 16.13
N LYS A 29 -38.49 7.36 14.81
CA LYS A 29 -39.64 8.04 14.19
C LYS A 29 -40.37 7.09 13.26
N TRP A 30 -41.68 7.22 13.20
CA TRP A 30 -42.51 6.48 12.25
C TRP A 30 -43.57 7.39 11.62
N PRO A 31 -44.17 6.99 10.49
CA PRO A 31 -45.26 7.74 9.89
C PRO A 31 -46.46 7.85 10.84
N GLU A 32 -47.08 9.03 10.87
CA GLU A 32 -48.32 9.24 11.62
C GLU A 32 -49.47 8.40 11.05
N VAL A 33 -50.26 7.78 11.94
CA VAL A 33 -51.45 7.01 11.54
C VAL A 33 -52.69 7.86 11.72
N ARG A 34 -53.37 8.16 10.61
CA ARG A 34 -54.57 9.01 10.62
C ARG A 34 -55.65 8.44 11.54
N GLY A 35 -56.14 9.27 12.48
CA GLY A 35 -57.16 8.89 13.44
C GLY A 35 -56.65 8.09 14.65
N ALA A 36 -55.33 8.01 14.84
CA ALA A 36 -54.73 7.46 16.05
C ALA A 36 -55.08 8.34 17.27
N GLY A 37 -55.44 7.69 18.38
CA GLY A 37 -55.63 8.35 19.67
C GLY A 37 -54.36 8.43 20.52
N GLY A 38 -53.28 7.76 20.09
CA GLY A 38 -52.00 7.67 20.77
C GLY A 38 -51.20 6.48 20.28
N TYR A 39 -49.98 6.32 20.79
CA TYR A 39 -49.06 5.25 20.46
C TYR A 39 -48.53 4.57 21.73
N ILE A 40 -48.12 3.32 21.61
CA ILE A 40 -47.33 2.62 22.61
C ILE A 40 -46.08 2.06 21.92
N ALA A 41 -44.91 2.47 22.38
CA ALA A 41 -43.64 1.90 21.95
C ALA A 41 -43.29 0.75 22.87
N GLU A 42 -42.97 -0.42 22.30
CA GLU A 42 -42.38 -1.53 23.04
C GLU A 42 -40.96 -1.78 22.55
N LEU A 43 -40.04 -1.87 23.51
CA LEU A 43 -38.66 -2.22 23.28
C LEU A 43 -38.33 -3.46 24.11
N LYS A 44 -37.92 -4.53 23.43
CA LYS A 44 -37.57 -5.80 24.05
C LYS A 44 -36.06 -6.03 23.94
N ASN A 45 -35.38 -6.18 25.08
CA ASN A 45 -33.98 -6.61 25.10
C ASN A 45 -33.90 -8.10 24.73
N THR A 46 -33.11 -8.46 23.72
CA THR A 46 -33.04 -9.85 23.25
C THR A 46 -32.27 -10.76 24.21
N SER A 47 -31.31 -10.22 24.96
CA SER A 47 -30.50 -10.97 25.93
C SER A 47 -31.26 -11.24 27.23
N THR A 48 -31.95 -10.25 27.78
CA THR A 48 -32.68 -10.38 29.06
C THR A 48 -34.14 -10.78 28.87
N GLY A 49 -34.70 -10.55 27.69
CA GLY A 49 -36.13 -10.73 27.42
C GLY A 49 -37.02 -9.62 28.01
N GLU A 50 -36.44 -8.64 28.71
CA GLU A 50 -37.15 -7.54 29.34
C GLU A 50 -37.81 -6.65 28.30
N ILE A 51 -39.07 -6.25 28.56
CA ILE A 51 -39.85 -5.38 27.68
C ILE A 51 -40.14 -4.08 28.41
N THR A 52 -39.63 -2.98 27.88
CA THR A 52 -39.99 -1.63 28.30
C THR A 52 -41.14 -1.14 27.44
N ARG A 53 -42.16 -0.57 28.10
CA ARG A 53 -43.36 -0.02 27.46
C ARG A 53 -43.47 1.46 27.74
N THR A 54 -43.68 2.25 26.69
CA THR A 54 -43.80 3.70 26.81
C THR A 54 -45.00 4.18 25.99
N GLU A 55 -45.95 4.83 26.66
CA GLU A 55 -47.07 5.49 25.99
C GLU A 55 -46.65 6.86 25.45
N LEU A 56 -47.08 7.19 24.24
CA LEU A 56 -46.63 8.36 23.48
C LEU A 56 -47.82 9.04 22.81
N SER A 57 -47.81 10.37 22.81
CA SER A 57 -48.84 11.20 22.13
C SER A 57 -48.46 11.54 20.68
N ILE A 58 -47.19 11.38 20.32
CA ILE A 58 -46.63 11.71 19.00
C ILE A 58 -45.91 10.49 18.40
N PRO A 59 -45.73 10.40 17.07
CA PRO A 59 -45.07 9.28 16.42
C PRO A 59 -43.53 9.34 16.50
N GLU A 60 -43.02 9.64 17.70
CA GLU A 60 -41.59 9.75 18.01
C GLU A 60 -41.32 9.13 19.40
N TYR A 61 -40.31 8.27 19.49
CA TYR A 61 -39.83 7.67 20.73
C TYR A 61 -38.38 8.08 21.01
N GLN A 62 -38.15 8.75 22.14
CA GLN A 62 -36.81 8.99 22.67
C GLN A 62 -36.36 7.73 23.40
N VAL A 63 -35.38 7.02 22.84
CA VAL A 63 -34.81 5.82 23.42
C VAL A 63 -33.54 6.18 24.20
N SER A 64 -33.40 5.62 25.40
CA SER A 64 -32.19 5.70 26.23
C SER A 64 -31.94 4.34 26.85
N VAL A 65 -31.17 3.50 26.17
CA VAL A 65 -30.90 2.11 26.60
C VAL A 65 -29.42 1.75 26.45
N PRO A 66 -28.90 0.81 27.26
CA PRO A 66 -27.54 0.32 27.12
C PRO A 66 -27.27 -0.28 25.73
N ASP A 67 -25.99 -0.38 25.40
CA ASP A 67 -25.51 -1.16 24.24
C ASP A 67 -26.11 -2.58 24.25
N GLY A 68 -26.67 -3.00 23.12
CA GLY A 68 -27.29 -4.31 23.00
C GLY A 68 -28.15 -4.46 21.75
N ASP A 69 -28.67 -5.66 21.58
CA ASP A 69 -29.61 -5.99 20.53
C ASP A 69 -31.04 -5.98 21.08
N TYR A 70 -31.93 -5.32 20.37
CA TYR A 70 -33.30 -5.09 20.79
C TYR A 70 -34.27 -5.43 19.67
N LEU A 71 -35.51 -5.73 20.05
CA LEU A 71 -36.65 -5.73 19.15
C LEU A 71 -37.53 -4.54 19.49
N PHE A 72 -37.93 -3.80 18.47
CA PHE A 72 -38.80 -2.64 18.59
C PHE A 72 -40.11 -2.90 17.85
N ARG A 73 -41.23 -2.49 18.44
CA ARG A 73 -42.52 -2.42 17.75
C ARG A 73 -43.35 -1.26 18.28
N VAL A 74 -44.30 -0.82 17.48
CA VAL A 74 -45.24 0.24 17.84
C VAL A 74 -46.66 -0.30 17.82
N GLY A 75 -47.41 -0.07 18.88
CA GLY A 75 -48.85 -0.21 18.95
C GLY A 75 -49.53 1.13 18.72
N VAL A 76 -50.62 1.12 17.96
CA VAL A 76 -51.42 2.33 17.69
C VAL A 76 -52.76 2.19 18.37
N TYR A 77 -53.12 3.15 19.24
CA TYR A 77 -54.44 3.22 19.85
C TYR A 77 -55.44 3.84 18.88
N ASN A 78 -56.68 3.35 18.91
CA ASN A 78 -57.78 4.05 18.24
C ASN A 78 -58.10 5.37 18.96
N ARG A 79 -58.94 6.21 18.35
CA ARG A 79 -59.40 7.49 18.93
C ARG A 79 -60.06 7.40 20.32
N PHE A 80 -60.37 6.20 20.80
CA PHE A 80 -60.98 5.95 22.10
C PHE A 80 -59.97 5.37 23.12
N GLY A 81 -58.69 5.27 22.78
CA GLY A 81 -57.64 4.76 23.66
C GLY A 81 -57.70 3.25 23.90
N LYS A 82 -58.48 2.49 23.11
CA LYS A 82 -58.69 1.04 23.34
C LYS A 82 -57.99 0.17 22.30
N ASN A 83 -57.51 -0.99 22.75
CA ASN A 83 -56.99 -2.11 21.95
C ASN A 83 -55.92 -1.71 20.92
N PRO A 84 -54.66 -1.50 21.36
CA PRO A 84 -53.60 -1.10 20.45
C PRO A 84 -53.36 -2.18 19.39
N ARG A 85 -53.29 -1.76 18.12
CA ARG A 85 -52.87 -2.64 17.03
C ARG A 85 -51.36 -2.51 16.84
N PHE A 86 -50.63 -3.60 17.04
CA PHE A 86 -49.18 -3.63 16.97
C PHE A 86 -48.65 -3.85 15.55
N SER A 87 -47.52 -3.23 15.26
CA SER A 87 -46.65 -3.58 14.14
C SER A 87 -45.94 -4.92 14.40
N ASN A 88 -45.33 -5.46 13.36
CA ASN A 88 -44.34 -6.52 13.52
C ASN A 88 -43.13 -6.01 14.32
N TRP A 89 -42.44 -6.95 14.97
CA TRP A 89 -41.15 -6.66 15.60
C TRP A 89 -40.11 -6.33 14.55
N THR A 90 -39.31 -5.30 14.81
CA THR A 90 -38.19 -4.85 13.97
C THR A 90 -36.91 -4.95 14.79
N GLU A 91 -35.84 -5.48 14.21
CA GLU A 91 -34.53 -5.56 14.88
C GLU A 91 -33.91 -4.16 15.01
N LEU A 92 -33.39 -3.87 16.19
CA LEU A 92 -32.70 -2.63 16.52
C LEU A 92 -31.38 -2.95 17.22
N LYS A 93 -30.26 -2.63 16.57
CA LYS A 93 -28.92 -2.74 17.16
C LYS A 93 -28.54 -1.39 17.74
N VAL A 94 -28.54 -1.30 19.07
CA VAL A 94 -28.11 -0.10 19.78
C VAL A 94 -26.64 -0.27 20.12
N ARG A 95 -25.80 0.68 19.71
CA ARG A 95 -24.36 0.70 20.02
C ARG A 95 -24.01 2.05 20.63
N VAL A 96 -23.22 2.06 21.71
CA VAL A 96 -22.77 3.32 22.32
C VAL A 96 -21.62 3.88 21.50
N SER A 97 -21.78 5.12 21.02
CA SER A 97 -20.72 5.80 20.27
C SER A 97 -19.54 6.11 21.18
N ARG A 98 -18.39 5.50 20.90
CA ARG A 98 -17.11 5.80 21.54
C ARG A 98 -16.08 6.14 20.48
N GLU A 99 -15.14 6.98 20.85
CA GLU A 99 -14.00 7.29 19.99
C GLU A 99 -13.17 6.00 19.76
N PRO A 100 -12.79 5.70 18.51
CA PRO A 100 -11.89 4.58 18.24
C PRO A 100 -10.53 4.88 18.87
N SER A 101 -9.87 3.92 19.50
CA SER A 101 -8.53 4.13 20.06
C SER A 101 -7.55 3.17 19.43
N VAL A 102 -6.38 3.66 19.01
CA VAL A 102 -5.31 2.85 18.41
C VAL A 102 -4.17 2.72 19.41
N ASN A 103 -3.68 1.50 19.59
CA ASN A 103 -2.53 1.15 20.43
C ASN A 103 -1.35 0.61 19.61
N SER A 104 -1.48 0.51 18.27
CA SER A 104 -0.38 0.14 17.40
C SER A 104 0.74 1.16 17.43
N ALA A 105 1.98 0.68 17.39
CA ALA A 105 3.15 1.53 17.24
C ALA A 105 3.21 2.17 15.83
N PRO A 106 3.87 3.33 15.69
CA PRO A 106 4.15 3.92 14.39
C PRO A 106 4.89 2.95 13.46
N GLN A 107 4.57 3.00 12.17
CA GLN A 107 5.13 2.11 11.15
C GLN A 107 5.95 2.88 10.10
N GLN A 108 6.96 2.21 9.53
CA GLN A 108 7.68 2.70 8.37
C GLN A 108 7.29 1.85 7.16
N VAL A 109 6.93 2.51 6.06
CA VAL A 109 6.61 1.87 4.78
C VAL A 109 7.43 2.54 3.69
N SER A 110 7.90 1.76 2.72
CA SER A 110 8.67 2.29 1.61
C SER A 110 7.75 2.95 0.59
N ALA A 111 8.12 4.13 0.05
CA ALA A 111 7.40 4.74 -1.08
C ALA A 111 7.35 3.83 -2.33
N SER A 112 8.23 2.82 -2.41
CA SER A 112 8.19 1.82 -3.48
C SER A 112 6.95 0.92 -3.44
N ASP A 113 6.33 0.80 -2.27
CA ASP A 113 5.28 -0.16 -2.03
C ASP A 113 3.95 0.50 -2.39
N GLN A 114 3.59 0.36 -3.68
CA GLN A 114 2.31 0.84 -4.21
C GLN A 114 1.09 0.18 -3.54
N LYS A 115 1.32 -0.87 -2.75
CA LYS A 115 0.33 -1.56 -1.95
C LYS A 115 0.92 -1.97 -0.61
N PHE A 116 0.22 -1.64 0.47
CA PHE A 116 0.54 -2.13 1.82
C PHE A 116 -0.74 -2.31 2.65
N ALA A 117 -0.63 -3.12 3.70
CA ALA A 117 -1.69 -3.33 4.67
C ALA A 117 -1.20 -2.94 6.07
N LEU A 118 -2.11 -2.43 6.89
CA LEU A 118 -1.89 -2.05 8.27
C LEU A 118 -2.83 -2.86 9.15
N ASP A 119 -2.24 -3.59 10.11
CA ASP A 119 -2.98 -4.26 11.17
C ASP A 119 -3.00 -3.35 12.41
N LEU A 120 -4.14 -2.70 12.64
CA LEU A 120 -4.33 -1.75 13.74
C LEU A 120 -4.95 -2.46 14.94
N GLN A 121 -4.31 -2.36 16.10
CA GLN A 121 -4.79 -2.91 17.36
C GLN A 121 -5.36 -1.78 18.21
N GLY A 122 -6.49 -2.01 18.88
CA GLY A 122 -7.22 -0.93 19.52
C GLY A 122 -8.56 -1.30 20.16
N LYS A 123 -9.41 -0.29 20.33
CA LYS A 123 -10.75 -0.42 20.92
C LYS A 123 -11.76 0.41 20.15
N ASN A 124 -13.03 0.02 20.28
CA ASN A 124 -14.19 0.71 19.69
C ASN A 124 -14.14 0.84 18.15
N PHE A 125 -13.47 -0.09 17.47
CA PHE A 125 -13.59 -0.22 16.02
C PHE A 125 -14.95 -0.84 15.69
N LEU A 126 -15.74 -0.11 14.90
CA LEU A 126 -17.00 -0.57 14.34
C LEU A 126 -16.78 -1.09 12.91
N PRO A 127 -17.65 -1.98 12.38
CA PRO A 127 -17.51 -2.57 11.04
C PRO A 127 -17.26 -1.53 9.93
N ASP A 128 -17.95 -0.39 9.98
CA ASP A 128 -17.83 0.66 8.97
C ASP A 128 -16.91 1.82 9.42
N THR A 129 -15.92 1.52 10.27
CA THR A 129 -14.90 2.53 10.63
C THR A 129 -14.05 2.84 9.40
N ALA A 130 -14.07 4.11 8.98
CA ALA A 130 -13.27 4.60 7.88
C ALA A 130 -11.90 5.06 8.39
N ALA A 131 -10.84 4.72 7.67
CA ALA A 131 -9.48 5.07 8.01
C ALA A 131 -8.84 5.91 6.89
N PHE A 132 -8.08 6.93 7.28
CA PHE A 132 -7.45 7.85 6.35
C PHE A 132 -6.01 8.13 6.77
N LEU A 133 -5.13 8.29 5.80
CA LEU A 133 -3.82 8.90 5.99
C LEU A 133 -3.91 10.37 5.63
N VAL A 134 -3.45 11.23 6.54
CA VAL A 134 -3.53 12.68 6.40
C VAL A 134 -2.13 13.28 6.49
N ASN A 135 -1.76 14.06 5.49
CA ASN A 135 -0.61 14.96 5.47
C ASN A 135 -1.16 16.40 5.29
N LYS A 136 -0.36 17.43 5.59
CA LYS A 136 -0.71 18.86 5.63
C LYS A 136 -1.84 19.27 4.67
N ASP A 137 -1.71 18.90 3.39
CA ASP A 137 -2.62 19.34 2.33
C ASP A 137 -3.36 18.18 1.63
N SER A 138 -3.23 16.94 2.11
CA SER A 138 -3.73 15.76 1.38
C SER A 138 -4.30 14.69 2.30
N ARG A 139 -5.38 14.05 1.85
CA ARG A 139 -6.08 12.98 2.54
C ARG A 139 -6.23 11.78 1.62
N TYR A 140 -5.83 10.63 2.11
CA TYR A 140 -5.85 9.37 1.38
C TYR A 140 -6.70 8.36 2.14
N GLU A 141 -7.71 7.81 1.50
CA GLU A 141 -8.60 6.81 2.10
C GLU A 141 -7.96 5.43 2.06
N LEU A 142 -8.06 4.70 3.17
CA LEU A 142 -7.65 3.32 3.29
C LEU A 142 -8.89 2.42 3.13
N GLN A 143 -8.73 1.30 2.45
CA GLN A 143 -9.78 0.30 2.31
C GLN A 143 -9.85 -0.55 3.57
N THR A 144 -10.99 -0.53 4.26
CA THR A 144 -11.22 -1.38 5.43
C THR A 144 -11.51 -2.81 5.00
N GLU A 145 -10.66 -3.75 5.41
CA GLU A 145 -10.80 -5.18 5.11
C GLU A 145 -11.57 -5.91 6.22
N SER A 146 -11.33 -5.55 7.47
CA SER A 146 -12.00 -6.13 8.64
C SER A 146 -11.90 -5.21 9.84
N ALA A 147 -12.94 -5.18 10.68
CA ALA A 147 -12.95 -4.47 11.95
C ALA A 147 -13.69 -5.32 13.01
N GLN A 148 -12.95 -6.18 13.72
CA GLN A 148 -13.50 -7.11 14.71
C GLN A 148 -12.52 -7.34 15.86
N ASN A 149 -13.04 -7.67 17.05
CA ASN A 149 -12.23 -8.07 18.22
C ASN A 149 -11.13 -7.08 18.64
N GLY A 150 -11.29 -5.78 18.39
CA GLY A 150 -10.27 -4.77 18.68
C GLY A 150 -9.17 -4.69 17.64
N GLU A 151 -9.31 -5.38 16.52
CA GLU A 151 -8.41 -5.32 15.37
C GLU A 151 -9.12 -4.64 14.19
N LEU A 152 -8.41 -3.74 13.51
CA LEU A 152 -8.85 -3.06 12.30
C LEU A 152 -7.78 -3.26 11.22
N LYS A 153 -8.11 -4.03 10.19
CA LYS A 153 -7.25 -4.30 9.05
C LYS A 153 -7.62 -3.37 7.92
N VAL A 154 -6.65 -2.60 7.44
CA VAL A 154 -6.83 -1.63 6.37
C VAL A 154 -5.72 -1.76 5.34
N SER A 155 -6.05 -1.56 4.08
CA SER A 155 -5.04 -1.56 3.01
C SER A 155 -5.10 -0.31 2.17
N TYR A 156 -3.96 0.03 1.59
CA TYR A 156 -3.83 1.11 0.64
C TYR A 156 -3.31 0.56 -0.69
N SER A 157 -3.85 1.06 -1.80
CA SER A 157 -3.35 0.78 -3.14
C SER A 157 -3.29 2.09 -3.91
N GLY A 158 -2.09 2.60 -4.16
CA GLY A 158 -1.89 3.90 -4.81
C GLY A 158 -0.46 4.40 -4.65
N ASN A 159 -0.21 5.60 -5.16
CA ASN A 159 1.07 6.29 -4.98
C ASN A 159 0.95 7.31 -3.83
N LEU A 160 1.65 7.05 -2.72
CA LEU A 160 1.79 7.97 -1.61
C LEU A 160 3.13 8.68 -1.70
N PRO A 161 3.14 10.04 -1.76
CA PRO A 161 4.38 10.79 -1.66
C PRO A 161 5.14 10.47 -0.37
N ALA A 162 6.46 10.54 -0.41
CA ALA A 162 7.26 10.43 0.80
C ALA A 162 6.91 11.51 1.82
N GLY A 163 6.99 11.15 3.09
CA GLY A 163 6.66 12.04 4.19
C GLY A 163 6.02 11.34 5.38
N GLN A 164 5.66 12.14 6.38
CA GLN A 164 4.97 11.69 7.57
C GLN A 164 3.47 11.90 7.43
N TYR A 165 2.70 10.90 7.85
CA TYR A 165 1.25 10.93 7.79
C TYR A 165 0.66 10.59 9.16
N ASP A 166 -0.41 11.30 9.47
CA ASP A 166 -1.26 11.00 10.61
C ASP A 166 -2.30 9.97 10.19
N LEU A 167 -2.65 9.08 11.11
CA LEU A 167 -3.79 8.18 10.94
C LEU A 167 -5.04 8.86 11.50
N LEU A 168 -6.04 9.07 10.65
CA LEU A 168 -7.36 9.58 11.04
C LEU A 168 -8.38 8.45 10.92
N LEU A 169 -8.98 8.09 12.05
CA LEU A 169 -10.09 7.13 12.11
C LEU A 169 -11.40 7.86 12.33
N ILE A 170 -12.45 7.46 11.61
CA ILE A 170 -13.79 8.00 11.72
C ILE A 170 -14.76 6.83 11.85
N ASN A 171 -15.45 6.73 12.97
CA ASN A 171 -16.48 5.70 13.13
C ASN A 171 -17.79 6.12 12.41
N PRO A 172 -18.75 5.20 12.19
CA PRO A 172 -20.03 5.50 11.51
C PRO A 172 -20.89 6.56 12.22
N LEU A 173 -20.62 6.77 13.51
CA LEU A 173 -21.30 7.75 14.36
C LEU A 173 -20.51 9.07 14.46
N GLN A 174 -19.61 9.30 13.50
CA GLN A 174 -18.81 10.52 13.31
C GLN A 174 -17.86 10.87 14.47
N LYS A 175 -17.53 9.92 15.34
CA LYS A 175 -16.44 10.09 16.31
C LYS A 175 -15.11 9.85 15.64
N THR A 176 -14.18 10.76 15.89
CA THR A 176 -12.90 10.81 15.18
C THR A 176 -11.74 10.68 16.13
N THR A 177 -10.71 9.95 15.71
CA THR A 177 -9.43 9.86 16.42
C THR A 177 -8.30 10.11 15.45
N ARG A 178 -7.39 11.01 15.82
CA ARG A 178 -6.20 11.32 15.05
C ARG A 178 -4.96 10.86 15.81
N VAL A 179 -4.17 9.99 15.19
CA VAL A 179 -2.89 9.52 15.71
C VAL A 179 -1.78 10.19 14.88
N PRO A 180 -1.01 11.12 15.48
CA PRO A 180 0.00 11.86 14.75
C PRO A 180 1.17 10.97 14.35
N GLN A 181 1.79 11.24 13.20
CA GLN A 181 3.01 10.59 12.74
C GLN A 181 2.94 9.05 12.78
N PHE A 182 1.77 8.50 12.48
CA PHE A 182 1.51 7.06 12.57
C PHE A 182 2.30 6.28 11.52
N ILE A 183 2.47 6.84 10.33
CA ILE A 183 3.22 6.20 9.25
C ILE A 183 4.23 7.18 8.65
N THR A 184 5.44 6.70 8.44
CA THR A 184 6.47 7.42 7.67
C THR A 184 6.71 6.68 6.36
N ILE A 185 6.41 7.36 5.25
CA ILE A 185 6.72 6.89 3.92
C ILE A 185 8.14 7.37 3.59
N ALA A 186 9.09 6.44 3.58
CA ALA A 186 10.46 6.74 3.23
C ALA A 186 10.58 6.98 1.72
N ASP A 187 11.32 8.02 1.32
CA ASP A 187 11.68 8.21 -0.08
C ASP A 187 12.41 6.97 -0.62
N LYS A 188 12.21 6.67 -1.90
CA LYS A 188 12.97 5.61 -2.56
C LYS A 188 14.46 5.96 -2.37
N PRO A 189 15.32 5.04 -1.88
CA PRO A 189 16.72 5.35 -1.64
C PRO A 189 17.32 5.85 -2.95
N ALA A 190 17.84 7.08 -2.92
CA ALA A 190 18.47 7.67 -4.08
C ALA A 190 19.72 6.85 -4.43
N VAL A 191 19.82 6.44 -5.68
CA VAL A 191 20.89 5.57 -6.17
C VAL A 191 22.02 6.41 -6.74
N SER A 192 23.27 6.02 -6.43
CA SER A 192 24.47 6.67 -6.95
C SER A 192 24.56 6.53 -8.49
N ARG A 193 24.91 7.62 -9.17
CA ARG A 193 25.14 7.65 -10.62
C ARG A 193 26.28 6.73 -11.03
N LEU A 194 27.37 6.75 -10.27
CA LEU A 194 28.52 5.86 -10.53
C LEU A 194 28.11 4.40 -10.42
N SER A 195 27.24 4.07 -9.45
CA SER A 195 26.68 2.73 -9.29
C SER A 195 25.85 2.27 -10.49
N ILE A 196 25.05 3.16 -11.07
CA ILE A 196 24.28 2.89 -12.29
C ILE A 196 25.24 2.73 -13.48
N LEU A 197 26.21 3.64 -13.61
CA LEU A 197 27.15 3.68 -14.73
C LEU A 197 28.02 2.44 -14.84
N TRP A 198 28.67 1.99 -13.76
CA TRP A 198 29.55 0.83 -13.86
C TRP A 198 28.75 -0.43 -14.21
N ARG A 199 27.54 -0.58 -13.67
CA ARG A 199 26.64 -1.71 -14.00
C ARG A 199 26.25 -1.69 -15.47
N SER A 200 25.84 -0.54 -15.99
CA SER A 200 25.53 -0.36 -17.41
C SER A 200 26.75 -0.49 -18.32
N SER A 201 27.97 -0.26 -17.81
CA SER A 201 29.22 -0.49 -18.54
C SER A 201 29.54 -1.98 -18.70
N VAL A 202 29.23 -2.79 -17.68
CA VAL A 202 29.40 -4.25 -17.75
C VAL A 202 28.32 -4.87 -18.64
N LEU A 203 27.06 -4.49 -18.43
CA LEU A 203 25.93 -5.06 -19.16
C LEU A 203 24.89 -3.97 -19.47
N PRO A 204 24.66 -3.63 -20.74
CA PRO A 204 23.63 -2.68 -21.13
C PRO A 204 22.25 -3.05 -20.58
N GLY A 205 21.61 -2.12 -19.87
CA GLY A 205 20.34 -2.33 -19.17
C GLY A 205 20.45 -2.65 -17.67
N TRP A 206 21.62 -3.07 -17.16
CA TRP A 206 21.75 -3.45 -15.75
C TRP A 206 21.63 -2.26 -14.79
N GLY A 207 22.27 -1.12 -15.10
CA GLY A 207 22.14 0.08 -14.28
C GLY A 207 20.71 0.63 -14.24
N GLN A 208 19.99 0.57 -15.36
CA GLN A 208 18.58 0.96 -15.46
C GLN A 208 17.69 0.08 -14.57
N TYR A 209 17.94 -1.23 -14.55
CA TYR A 209 17.22 -2.16 -13.68
C TYR A 209 17.50 -1.86 -12.21
N TYR A 210 18.77 -1.60 -11.86
CA TYR A 210 19.18 -1.23 -10.52
C TYR A 210 18.53 0.07 -10.03
N ALA A 211 18.34 1.06 -10.92
CA ALA A 211 17.58 2.28 -10.63
C ALA A 211 16.05 2.04 -10.49
N GLY A 212 15.59 0.82 -10.74
CA GLY A 212 14.18 0.41 -10.71
C GLY A 212 13.39 0.82 -11.95
N ASN A 213 14.06 1.15 -13.05
CA ASN A 213 13.42 1.47 -14.34
C ASN A 213 13.36 0.21 -15.23
N PHE A 214 12.46 -0.72 -14.90
CA PHE A 214 12.35 -2.01 -15.57
C PHE A 214 12.22 -1.91 -17.10
N TRP A 215 11.29 -1.08 -17.60
CA TRP A 215 11.05 -0.97 -19.04
C TRP A 215 12.26 -0.45 -19.82
N ARG A 216 13.00 0.51 -19.26
CA ARG A 216 14.24 1.00 -19.88
C ARG A 216 15.31 -0.07 -19.92
N ALA A 217 15.47 -0.82 -18.83
CA ALA A 217 16.41 -1.93 -18.76
C ALA A 217 16.15 -2.96 -19.87
N VAL A 218 14.88 -3.36 -20.05
CA VAL A 218 14.47 -4.30 -21.09
C VAL A 218 14.74 -3.72 -22.48
N THR A 219 14.32 -2.49 -22.77
CA THR A 219 14.55 -1.86 -24.08
C THR A 219 16.03 -1.81 -24.43
N THR A 220 16.87 -1.36 -23.50
CA THR A 220 18.32 -1.27 -23.72
C THR A 220 18.97 -2.63 -23.92
N ALA A 221 18.60 -3.63 -23.10
CA ALA A 221 19.12 -4.98 -23.24
C ALA A 221 18.71 -5.62 -24.59
N THR A 222 17.45 -5.42 -25.02
CA THR A 222 16.96 -5.92 -26.31
C THR A 222 17.69 -5.26 -27.49
N LEU A 223 17.83 -3.93 -27.49
CA LEU A 223 18.54 -3.21 -28.55
C LEU A 223 20.01 -3.64 -28.64
N PHE A 224 20.69 -3.75 -27.51
CA PHE A 224 22.07 -4.20 -27.47
C PHE A 224 22.22 -5.64 -27.99
N THR A 225 21.36 -6.55 -27.52
CA THR A 225 21.36 -7.96 -27.97
C THR A 225 21.12 -8.07 -29.47
N ALA A 226 20.17 -7.29 -30.02
CA ALA A 226 19.90 -7.27 -31.45
C ALA A 226 21.11 -6.74 -32.25
N ALA A 227 21.73 -5.65 -31.80
CA ALA A 227 22.92 -5.08 -32.45
C ALA A 227 24.11 -6.05 -32.40
N ALA A 228 24.34 -6.70 -31.26
CA ALA A 228 25.39 -7.71 -31.09
C ALA A 228 25.16 -8.92 -32.00
N GLY A 229 23.92 -9.42 -32.06
CA GLY A 229 23.55 -10.51 -32.97
C GLY A 229 23.75 -10.14 -34.44
N TYR A 230 23.37 -8.92 -34.84
CA TYR A 230 23.60 -8.42 -36.19
C TYR A 230 25.09 -8.31 -36.54
N TYR A 231 25.91 -7.81 -35.61
CA TYR A 231 27.36 -7.77 -35.78
C TYR A 231 27.96 -9.17 -35.97
N VAL A 232 27.64 -10.13 -35.09
CA VAL A 232 28.12 -11.51 -35.21
C VAL A 232 27.71 -12.15 -36.54
N TYR A 233 26.47 -11.94 -36.98
CA TYR A 233 26.01 -12.40 -38.28
C TYR A 233 26.82 -11.78 -39.43
N SER A 234 27.05 -10.47 -39.40
CA SER A 234 27.81 -9.76 -40.43
C SER A 234 29.28 -10.17 -40.48
N GLU A 235 29.88 -10.48 -39.33
CA GLU A 235 31.24 -10.99 -39.16
C GLU A 235 31.41 -12.36 -39.81
N ILE A 236 30.48 -13.28 -39.54
CA ILE A 236 30.48 -14.62 -40.14
C ILE A 236 30.38 -14.51 -41.67
N ASN A 237 29.44 -13.68 -42.17
CA ASN A 237 29.27 -13.46 -43.60
C ASN A 237 30.50 -12.81 -44.25
N TYR A 238 31.14 -11.84 -43.59
CA TYR A 238 32.38 -11.23 -44.07
C TYR A 238 33.50 -12.27 -44.20
N ASN A 239 33.73 -13.07 -43.15
CA ASN A 239 34.77 -14.10 -43.14
C ASN A 239 34.52 -15.19 -44.21
N GLU A 240 33.26 -15.55 -44.48
CA GLU A 240 32.92 -16.48 -45.57
C GLU A 240 33.28 -15.90 -46.94
N LYS A 241 32.96 -14.63 -47.20
CA LYS A 241 33.27 -13.96 -48.46
C LYS A 241 34.76 -13.68 -48.63
N GLU A 242 35.46 -13.38 -47.55
CA GLU A 242 36.92 -13.25 -47.53
C GLU A 242 37.61 -14.56 -47.94
N ASN A 243 37.25 -15.66 -47.28
CA ASN A 243 37.79 -16.98 -47.59
C ASN A 243 37.49 -17.41 -49.03
N THR A 244 36.29 -17.11 -49.53
CA THR A 244 35.92 -17.37 -50.93
C THR A 244 36.81 -16.58 -51.89
N TYR A 245 36.99 -15.28 -51.65
CA TYR A 245 37.83 -14.42 -52.49
C TYR A 245 39.32 -14.82 -52.46
N LEU A 246 39.87 -15.07 -51.28
CA LEU A 246 41.27 -15.47 -51.10
C LEU A 246 41.57 -16.88 -51.61
N GLY A 247 40.57 -17.77 -51.61
CA GLY A 247 40.69 -19.14 -52.11
C GLY A 247 40.66 -19.26 -53.64
N LEU A 248 40.32 -18.19 -54.38
CA LEU A 248 40.30 -18.22 -55.84
C LEU A 248 41.71 -18.29 -56.41
N THR A 249 42.02 -19.40 -57.08
CA THR A 249 43.27 -19.58 -57.83
C THR A 249 42.93 -19.77 -59.31
N GLY A 250 43.64 -19.06 -60.20
CA GLY A 250 43.37 -19.10 -61.64
C GLY A 250 44.09 -18.01 -62.43
N ASN A 251 44.00 -18.09 -63.76
CA ASN A 251 44.61 -17.11 -64.65
C ASN A 251 43.68 -15.91 -64.85
N VAL A 252 44.07 -14.74 -64.35
CA VAL A 252 43.32 -13.49 -64.48
C VAL A 252 43.08 -13.04 -65.94
N ASN A 253 43.82 -13.59 -66.90
CA ASN A 253 43.63 -13.33 -68.32
C ASN A 253 42.48 -14.15 -68.96
N ASP A 254 42.00 -15.21 -68.29
CA ASP A 254 40.80 -15.92 -68.72
C ASP A 254 39.56 -15.08 -68.40
N ALA A 255 38.77 -14.73 -69.42
CA ALA A 255 37.58 -13.92 -69.29
C ALA A 255 36.54 -14.55 -68.34
N ALA A 256 36.44 -15.89 -68.29
CA ALA A 256 35.52 -16.57 -67.39
C ALA A 256 35.97 -16.44 -65.93
N PHE A 257 37.25 -16.70 -65.66
CA PHE A 257 37.84 -16.55 -64.33
C PHE A 257 37.81 -15.10 -63.85
N ARG A 258 38.13 -14.13 -64.73
CA ARG A 258 38.09 -12.70 -64.40
C ARG A 258 36.71 -12.27 -63.89
N ARG A 259 35.62 -12.79 -64.47
CA ARG A 259 34.26 -12.49 -64.00
C ARG A 259 33.99 -13.06 -62.61
N ILE A 260 34.42 -14.30 -62.34
CA ILE A 260 34.27 -14.93 -61.02
C ILE A 260 35.06 -14.14 -59.97
N PHE A 261 36.29 -13.77 -60.28
CA PHE A 261 37.15 -12.98 -59.41
C PHE A 261 36.55 -11.61 -59.08
N LEU A 262 36.05 -10.88 -60.10
CA LEU A 262 35.43 -9.57 -59.88
C LEU A 262 34.16 -9.68 -59.05
N ASN A 263 33.30 -10.68 -59.30
CA ASN A 263 32.10 -10.90 -58.50
C ASN A 263 32.45 -11.21 -57.03
N ALA A 264 33.41 -12.10 -56.78
CA ALA A 264 33.84 -12.45 -55.42
C ALA A 264 34.45 -11.24 -54.69
N ARG A 265 35.24 -10.42 -55.40
CA ARG A 265 35.78 -9.17 -54.85
C ARG A 265 34.66 -8.20 -54.45
N ASP A 266 33.67 -8.03 -55.31
CA ASP A 266 32.57 -7.08 -55.08
C ASP A 266 31.66 -7.58 -53.93
N GLU A 267 31.39 -8.89 -53.85
CA GLU A 267 30.69 -9.51 -52.72
C GLU A 267 31.44 -9.34 -51.39
N TYR A 268 32.76 -9.56 -51.40
CA TYR A 268 33.62 -9.33 -50.24
C TYR A 268 33.60 -7.86 -49.80
N ALA A 269 33.71 -6.91 -50.72
CA ALA A 269 33.64 -5.48 -50.43
C ALA A 269 32.27 -5.07 -49.85
N ALA A 270 31.18 -5.62 -50.38
CA ALA A 270 29.83 -5.37 -49.87
C ALA A 270 29.64 -5.96 -48.46
N ALA A 271 30.16 -7.16 -48.20
CA ALA A 271 30.14 -7.77 -46.87
C ALA A 271 30.93 -6.94 -45.86
N GLY A 272 32.10 -6.40 -46.23
CA GLY A 272 32.89 -5.51 -45.37
C GLY A 272 32.18 -4.21 -45.04
N THR A 273 31.46 -3.62 -46.00
CA THR A 273 30.62 -2.43 -45.75
C THR A 273 29.50 -2.73 -44.76
N THR A 274 28.89 -3.92 -44.87
CA THR A 274 27.82 -4.38 -43.96
C THR A 274 28.35 -4.62 -42.55
N GLN A 275 29.50 -5.30 -42.42
CA GLN A 275 30.18 -5.54 -41.15
C GLN A 275 30.55 -4.24 -40.44
N ASN A 276 31.15 -3.27 -41.16
CA ASN A 276 31.47 -1.95 -40.61
C ASN A 276 30.21 -1.24 -40.11
N SER A 277 29.11 -1.29 -40.88
CA SER A 277 27.83 -0.71 -40.47
C SER A 277 27.28 -1.36 -39.20
N ALA A 278 27.34 -2.69 -39.10
CA ALA A 278 26.92 -3.43 -37.92
C ALA A 278 27.76 -3.08 -36.68
N PHE A 279 29.07 -2.94 -36.85
CA PHE A 279 29.98 -2.49 -35.79
C PHE A 279 29.64 -1.09 -35.27
N TYR A 280 29.39 -0.13 -36.19
CA TYR A 280 28.97 1.21 -35.80
C TYR A 280 27.63 1.23 -35.09
N ILE A 281 26.67 0.40 -35.49
CA ILE A 281 25.38 0.25 -34.79
C ILE A 281 25.62 -0.27 -33.37
N LEU A 282 26.44 -1.31 -33.20
CA LEU A 282 26.74 -1.88 -31.89
C LEU A 282 27.37 -0.86 -30.94
N ILE A 283 28.39 -0.12 -31.40
CA ILE A 283 29.03 0.94 -30.61
C ILE A 283 28.04 2.04 -30.28
N THR A 284 27.21 2.45 -31.23
CA THR A 284 26.21 3.51 -31.02
C THR A 284 25.21 3.11 -29.94
N VAL A 285 24.67 1.89 -30.01
CA VAL A 285 23.73 1.39 -28.99
C VAL A 285 24.39 1.30 -27.62
N TYR A 286 25.64 0.84 -27.55
CA TYR A 286 26.39 0.78 -26.29
C TYR A 286 26.65 2.18 -25.71
N ALA A 287 27.05 3.15 -26.53
CA ALA A 287 27.27 4.53 -26.11
C ALA A 287 25.97 5.20 -25.63
N LEU A 288 24.85 4.98 -26.32
CA LEU A 288 23.54 5.47 -25.89
C LEU A 288 23.12 4.89 -24.54
N ASN A 289 23.41 3.62 -24.26
CA ASN A 289 23.20 3.02 -22.94
C ASN A 289 23.99 3.73 -21.84
N LEU A 290 25.26 4.07 -22.09
CA LEU A 290 26.10 4.80 -21.12
C LEU A 290 25.60 6.22 -20.89
N LEU A 291 25.18 6.91 -21.95
CA LEU A 291 24.59 8.25 -21.85
C LEU A 291 23.27 8.22 -21.07
N ASP A 292 22.41 7.23 -21.31
CA ASP A 292 21.18 7.05 -20.54
C ASP A 292 21.47 6.79 -19.05
N ALA A 293 22.45 5.93 -18.75
CA ALA A 293 22.91 5.68 -17.39
C ALA A 293 23.45 6.95 -16.71
N ALA A 294 24.22 7.76 -17.43
CA ALA A 294 24.84 8.99 -16.92
C ALA A 294 23.83 10.11 -16.62
N PHE A 295 22.83 10.29 -17.50
CA PHE A 295 22.08 11.55 -17.57
C PHE A 295 20.55 11.41 -17.45
N LEU A 296 19.97 10.24 -17.75
CA LEU A 296 18.52 10.14 -17.97
C LEU A 296 17.76 9.32 -16.90
N ASN A 297 18.44 8.63 -15.98
CA ASN A 297 17.85 7.74 -14.96
C ASN A 297 17.55 8.40 -13.59
N GLY A 298 16.33 8.91 -13.41
CA GLY A 298 15.66 8.97 -12.09
C GLY A 298 16.28 9.87 -11.01
N PRO A 299 15.73 9.90 -9.79
CA PRO A 299 16.09 10.88 -8.76
C PRO A 299 17.49 10.56 -8.21
N TYR A 300 18.47 11.22 -8.81
CA TYR A 300 19.85 11.13 -8.39
C TYR A 300 20.05 11.78 -7.03
N LEU A 301 20.94 11.23 -6.21
CA LEU A 301 21.58 12.03 -5.17
C LEU A 301 22.24 13.25 -5.84
N PRO A 302 22.19 14.43 -5.23
CA PRO A 302 23.04 15.54 -5.63
C PRO A 302 24.50 15.04 -5.70
N LEU A 303 25.23 15.39 -6.77
CA LEU A 303 26.63 14.98 -6.94
C LEU A 303 27.49 15.26 -5.69
N ALA A 304 27.20 16.35 -4.97
CA ALA A 304 27.87 16.71 -3.73
C ALA A 304 27.69 15.67 -2.60
N GLU A 305 26.52 15.04 -2.49
CA GLU A 305 26.26 13.97 -1.51
C GLU A 305 26.83 12.63 -1.96
N GLU A 306 26.92 12.39 -3.27
CA GLU A 306 27.53 11.18 -3.84
C GLU A 306 29.04 11.10 -3.55
N PHE A 307 29.76 12.23 -3.57
CA PHE A 307 31.17 12.28 -3.16
C PHE A 307 31.37 12.12 -1.65
N ALA A 308 30.37 12.48 -0.84
CA ALA A 308 30.43 12.35 0.62
C ALA A 308 30.14 10.92 1.10
N LEU A 309 29.47 10.10 0.29
CA LEU A 309 29.18 8.69 0.58
C LEU A 309 30.26 7.72 0.11
N GLN A 310 31.42 8.21 -0.35
CA GLN A 310 32.55 7.30 -0.54
C GLN A 310 32.90 6.68 0.81
N PRO A 311 32.83 5.35 0.96
CA PRO A 311 33.38 4.73 2.15
C PRO A 311 34.87 5.08 2.13
N ASP A 312 35.34 5.70 3.22
CA ASP A 312 36.77 5.72 3.54
C ASP A 312 37.22 4.26 3.50
N PHE A 313 37.76 3.83 2.35
CA PHE A 313 38.44 2.56 2.22
C PHE A 313 39.78 2.69 2.95
N ASN A 314 39.69 2.85 4.27
CA ASN A 314 40.80 2.61 5.16
C ASN A 314 41.03 1.10 5.15
N PHE A 315 41.88 0.64 4.23
CA PHE A 315 42.51 -0.66 4.33
C PHE A 315 43.41 -0.67 5.58
N ARG A 316 42.80 -0.82 6.76
CA ARG A 316 43.54 -1.19 7.96
C ARG A 316 43.58 -2.71 8.02
N ASN A 317 44.77 -3.23 7.73
CA ASN A 317 45.13 -4.62 7.94
C ASN A 317 44.83 -5.02 9.39
N GLY A 318 44.02 -6.07 9.55
CA GLY A 318 43.89 -6.81 10.80
C GLY A 318 42.71 -6.40 11.68
N GLU A 319 41.72 -7.31 11.71
CA GLU A 319 40.78 -7.55 12.81
C GLU A 319 39.44 -6.76 12.87
N THR A 320 38.38 -7.55 12.68
CA THR A 320 37.01 -7.49 13.23
C THR A 320 35.99 -6.41 12.82
N THR A 321 34.86 -6.94 12.32
CA THR A 321 33.45 -6.51 12.44
C THR A 321 33.08 -5.08 12.04
N VAL A 322 32.50 -4.95 10.84
CA VAL A 322 31.84 -3.72 10.39
C VAL A 322 30.39 -3.72 10.85
N MET A 323 30.09 -2.92 11.87
CA MET A 323 28.74 -2.37 12.05
C MET A 323 28.68 -1.04 11.32
N ALA A 324 27.88 -0.98 10.26
CA ALA A 324 27.52 0.29 9.62
C ALA A 324 26.55 1.03 10.55
N VAL A 325 27.06 2.00 11.31
CA VAL A 325 26.22 2.95 12.04
C VAL A 325 25.84 4.07 11.08
N TYR A 326 24.58 4.05 10.63
CA TYR A 326 23.97 5.21 9.99
C TYR A 326 23.59 6.20 11.08
N LYS A 327 24.22 7.38 11.09
CA LYS A 327 23.71 8.54 11.84
C LYS A 327 22.55 9.15 11.05
N PHE A 328 21.38 9.23 11.69
CA PHE A 328 20.26 10.05 11.25
C PHE A 328 20.44 11.49 11.72
#